data_AF-A0A945FUM8-F1
#
_entry.id   AF-A0A945FUM8-F1
#
_cell.length_a   1.000
_cell.length_b   1.000
_cell.length_c   1.000
_cell.angle_alpha   90.00
_cell.angle_beta   90.00
_cell.angle_gamma   90.00
#
_symmetry.space_group_name_H-M   'P 1'
#
loop_
_entity.id
_entity.type
_entity.pdbx_description
1 polymer ?
#
loop_
_entity_poly.entity_id
_entity_poly.type
_entity_poly.pdbx_seq_one_letter_code
_entity_poly.pdbx_strand_id
1 'polypeptide(L)'
;MKLDKEEINILKALENDSLALESPSIAELKAIKSAAKNTFRKDRRVTLRLYEHDFQGIQKKAMEMGIPYQTLISGLIHQYVEGEL
;
A
#
# COMPACT_ATOMS: atom_id res chain seq x y z
N MET A 1 16.83 9.94 15.82
CA MET A 1 16.73 8.48 15.56
C MET A 1 18.14 7.96 15.31
N LYS A 2 18.56 6.90 16.02
CA LYS A 2 19.85 6.26 15.79
C LYS A 2 19.62 5.17 14.76
N LEU A 3 20.30 5.26 13.63
CA LEU A 3 20.28 4.22 12.62
C LEU A 3 20.88 2.95 13.25
N ASP A 4 20.21 1.82 13.04
CA ASP A 4 20.71 0.55 13.52
C ASP A 4 21.92 0.09 12.68
N LYS A 5 22.58 -0.98 13.13
CA LYS A 5 23.79 -1.48 12.46
C LYS A 5 23.50 -2.00 11.04
N GLU A 6 22.28 -2.44 10.77
CA GLU A 6 21.87 -2.93 9.46
C GLU A 6 21.66 -1.76 8.50
N GLU A 7 20.96 -0.71 8.94
CA GLU A 7 20.72 0.52 8.18
C GLU A 7 22.04 1.22 7.82
N ILE A 8 23.00 1.29 8.74
CA ILE A 8 24.34 1.87 8.48
C ILE A 8 25.10 1.05 7.45
N ASN A 9 24.97 -0.27 7.46
CA ASN A 9 25.65 -1.14 6.51
C ASN A 9 25.04 -1.04 5.11
N ILE A 10 23.71 -0.90 5.00
CA ILE A 10 23.01 -0.68 3.74
C ILE A 10 23.43 0.67 3.13
N LEU A 11 23.48 1.73 3.94
CA LEU A 11 23.95 3.05 3.50
C LEU A 11 25.37 3.03 2.96
N LYS A 12 26.29 2.34 3.65
CA LYS A 12 27.67 2.17 3.19
C LYS A 12 27.76 1.34 1.92
N ALA A 13 26.92 0.32 1.76
CA ALA A 13 26.90 -0.51 0.56
C ALA A 13 26.37 0.28 -0.66
N LEU A 14 25.39 1.16 -0.43
CA LEU A 14 24.84 2.11 -1.41
C LEU A 14 25.87 3.18 -1.82
N GLU A 15 26.55 3.81 -0.85
CA GLU A 15 27.59 4.82 -1.10
C GLU A 15 28.79 4.24 -1.86
N ASN A 16 29.10 2.96 -1.64
CA ASN A 16 30.22 2.27 -2.31
C ASN A 16 29.82 1.64 -3.66
N ASP A 17 28.62 1.89 -4.18
CA ASP A 17 28.08 1.34 -5.44
C ASP A 17 28.21 -0.21 -5.53
N SER A 18 28.27 -0.85 -4.37
CA SER A 18 28.59 -2.27 -4.16
C SER A 18 27.35 -3.13 -3.94
N LEU A 19 26.17 -2.51 -4.02
CA LEU A 19 24.90 -3.22 -4.04
C LEU A 19 24.83 -4.01 -5.34
N ALA A 20 25.22 -5.28 -5.27
CA ALA A 20 24.90 -6.24 -6.32
C ALA A 20 23.37 -6.34 -6.39
N LEU A 21 22.78 -5.64 -7.35
CA LEU A 21 21.39 -5.82 -7.74
C LEU A 21 21.28 -7.23 -8.33
N GLU A 22 21.08 -8.24 -7.49
CA GLU A 22 20.72 -9.56 -7.98
C GLU A 22 19.36 -9.46 -8.66
N SER A 23 19.31 -9.86 -9.93
CA SER A 23 18.05 -9.97 -10.63
C SER A 23 17.25 -11.09 -9.97
N PRO A 24 16.04 -10.81 -9.45
CA PRO A 24 15.30 -11.77 -8.66
C PRO A 24 15.06 -13.05 -9.46
N SER A 25 15.26 -14.19 -8.80
CA SER A 25 15.00 -15.48 -9.40
C SER A 25 13.53 -15.60 -9.83
N ILE A 26 13.24 -16.41 -10.86
CA ILE A 26 11.87 -16.67 -11.30
C ILE A 26 10.97 -17.15 -10.14
N ALA A 27 11.56 -17.87 -9.17
CA ALA A 27 10.87 -18.32 -7.96
C ALA A 27 10.50 -17.15 -7.01
N GLU A 28 11.40 -16.18 -6.82
CA GLU A 28 11.18 -15.01 -5.97
C GLU A 28 10.17 -14.07 -6.59
N LEU A 29 10.25 -13.83 -7.90
CA LEU A 29 9.24 -13.08 -8.63
C LEU A 29 7.85 -13.72 -8.49
N LYS A 30 7.77 -15.06 -8.51
CA LYS A 30 6.51 -15.79 -8.31
C LYS A 30 5.98 -15.65 -6.88
N ALA A 31 6.86 -15.69 -5.87
CA ALA A 31 6.51 -15.51 -4.47
C ALA A 31 6.06 -14.08 -4.16
N ILE A 32 6.76 -13.07 -4.66
CA ILE A 32 6.37 -11.66 -4.53
C ILE A 32 5.02 -11.43 -5.22
N LYS A 33 4.83 -11.98 -6.42
CA LYS A 33 3.56 -11.87 -7.16
C LYS A 33 2.41 -12.57 -6.45
N SER A 34 2.65 -13.73 -5.81
CA SER A 34 1.60 -14.44 -5.07
C SER A 34 1.26 -13.72 -3.76
N ALA A 35 2.26 -13.21 -3.03
CA ALA A 35 2.07 -12.41 -1.84
C ALA A 35 1.26 -11.15 -2.15
N ALA A 36 1.66 -10.36 -3.15
CA ALA A 36 0.91 -9.19 -3.60
C ALA A 36 -0.53 -9.57 -4.00
N LYS A 37 -0.71 -10.62 -4.80
CA LYS A 37 -2.05 -11.06 -5.21
C LYS A 37 -2.93 -11.47 -4.02
N ASN A 38 -2.37 -12.10 -3.00
CA ASN A 38 -3.12 -12.50 -1.81
C ASN A 38 -3.47 -11.31 -0.92
N THR A 39 -2.56 -10.35 -0.74
CA THR A 39 -2.80 -9.14 0.07
C THR A 39 -3.83 -8.21 -0.58
N PHE A 40 -3.83 -8.07 -1.91
CA PHE A 40 -4.77 -7.19 -2.62
C PHE A 40 -6.14 -7.83 -2.92
N ARG A 41 -6.37 -9.09 -2.52
CA ARG A 41 -7.68 -9.73 -2.75
C ARG A 41 -8.73 -9.13 -1.82
N LYS A 42 -9.64 -8.34 -2.41
CA LYS A 42 -10.89 -7.90 -1.77
C LYS A 42 -11.90 -9.05 -1.75
N ASP A 43 -11.77 -9.95 -0.79
CA ASP A 43 -12.57 -11.18 -0.69
C ASP A 43 -13.83 -11.06 0.19
N ARG A 44 -13.96 -9.96 0.95
CA ARG A 44 -15.11 -9.70 1.83
C ARG A 44 -15.91 -8.48 1.38
N ARG A 45 -17.24 -8.61 1.35
CA ARG A 45 -18.19 -7.53 1.09
C ARG A 45 -18.79 -7.03 2.40
N VAL A 46 -18.81 -5.71 2.57
CA VAL A 46 -19.43 -5.04 3.72
C VAL A 46 -20.51 -4.07 3.21
N THR A 47 -21.66 -4.04 3.87
CA THR A 47 -22.72 -3.06 3.62
C THR A 47 -22.71 -2.03 4.74
N LEU A 48 -22.61 -0.74 4.41
CA LEU A 48 -22.54 0.36 5.36
C LEU A 48 -23.72 1.31 5.13
N ARG A 49 -24.23 1.91 6.21
CA ARG A 49 -25.15 3.07 6.13
C ARG A 49 -24.33 4.31 6.43
N LEU A 50 -24.52 5.34 5.61
CA LEU A 50 -23.86 6.63 5.73
C LEU A 50 -24.93 7.73 5.79
N TYR A 51 -24.59 8.86 6.40
CA TYR A 51 -25.39 10.05 6.23
C TYR A 51 -25.29 10.55 4.80
N GLU A 52 -26.39 11.11 4.28
CA GLU A 52 -26.46 11.59 2.89
C GLU A 52 -25.36 12.63 2.58
N HIS A 53 -25.12 13.57 3.50
CA HIS A 53 -24.11 14.61 3.33
C HIS A 53 -22.69 14.04 3.26
N ASP A 54 -22.38 13.01 4.05
CA ASP A 54 -21.08 12.33 4.00
C ASP A 54 -20.90 11.58 2.69
N PHE A 55 -21.94 10.87 2.24
CA PHE A 55 -21.89 10.14 0.98
C PHE A 55 -21.64 11.08 -0.21
N GLN A 56 -22.33 12.22 -0.26
CA GLN A 56 -22.10 13.25 -1.27
C GLN A 56 -20.68 13.84 -1.20
N GLY A 57 -20.18 14.09 0.01
CA GLY A 57 -18.80 14.55 0.23
C GLY A 57 -17.76 13.56 -0.28
N ILE A 58 -17.95 12.26 -0.02
CA ILE A 58 -17.08 11.19 -0.51
C ILE A 58 -17.12 11.12 -2.04
N GLN A 59 -18.31 11.18 -2.65
CA GLN A 59 -18.45 11.17 -4.10
C GLN A 59 -17.72 12.35 -4.76
N LYS A 60 -17.85 13.55 -4.19
CA LYS A 60 -17.14 14.74 -4.67
C LYS A 60 -15.63 14.57 -4.60
N LYS A 61 -15.08 14.15 -3.45
CA LYS A 61 -13.64 13.92 -3.30
C LYS A 61 -13.11 12.84 -4.24
N ALA A 62 -13.86 11.75 -4.40
CA ALA A 62 -13.47 10.68 -5.31
C ALA A 62 -13.42 11.16 -6.76
N MET A 63 -14.38 12.00 -7.17
CA MET A 63 -14.41 12.63 -8.50
C MET A 63 -13.22 13.58 -8.70
N GLU A 64 -12.88 14.41 -7.71
CA GLU A 64 -11.71 15.30 -7.75
C GLU A 64 -10.40 14.50 -7.91
N MET A 65 -10.31 13.32 -7.31
CA MET A 65 -9.18 12.40 -7.43
C MET A 65 -9.24 11.51 -8.68
N GLY A 66 -10.32 11.55 -9.46
CA GLY A 66 -10.51 10.71 -10.65
C GLY A 66 -10.66 9.21 -10.35
N ILE A 67 -11.08 8.84 -9.14
CA ILE A 67 -11.24 7.44 -8.71
C ILE A 67 -12.71 7.13 -8.35
N PRO A 68 -13.14 5.85 -8.42
CA PRO A 68 -14.45 5.46 -7.90
C PRO A 68 -14.56 5.73 -6.40
N TYR A 69 -15.73 6.17 -5.93
CA TYR A 69 -15.94 6.44 -4.50
C TYR A 69 -15.76 5.18 -3.63
N GLN A 70 -16.06 4.00 -4.16
CA GLN A 70 -15.79 2.73 -3.46
C GLN A 70 -14.30 2.48 -3.27
N THR A 71 -13.47 2.90 -4.23
CA THR A 71 -12.01 2.82 -4.14
C THR A 71 -11.50 3.76 -3.05
N LEU A 72 -12.03 4.99 -2.99
CA LEU A 72 -11.70 5.94 -1.93
C LEU A 72 -12.08 5.38 -0.54
N ILE A 73 -13.30 4.88 -0.37
CA ILE A 73 -13.75 4.27 0.90
C ILE A 73 -12.84 3.09 1.29
N SER A 74 -12.54 2.22 0.33
CA SER A 74 -11.67 1.07 0.56
C SER A 74 -10.24 1.49 0.94
N GLY A 75 -9.72 2.57 0.35
CA GLY A 75 -8.39 3.11 0.66
C GLY A 75 -8.33 3.73 2.05
N LEU A 76 -9.35 4.50 2.43
CA LEU A 76 -9.44 5.10 3.77
C LEU A 76 -9.49 4.04 4.87
N ILE A 77 -10.25 2.96 4.67
CA ILE A 77 -10.30 1.85 5.63
C ILE A 77 -8.92 1.19 5.76
N HIS A 78 -8.23 0.98 4.63
CA HIS A 78 -6.88 0.41 4.65
C HIS A 78 -5.89 1.32 5.39
N GLN A 79 -5.82 2.60 5.02
CA GLN A 79 -4.95 3.59 5.68
C GLN A 79 -5.21 3.70 7.18
N TYR A 80 -6.49 3.67 7.59
CA TYR A 80 -6.87 3.68 8.99
C TYR A 80 -6.41 2.43 9.75
N VAL A 81 -6.50 1.25 9.12
CA VAL A 81 -6.06 -0.02 9.75
C VAL A 81 -4.52 -0.13 9.80
N GLU A 82 -3.82 0.34 8.77
CA GLU A 82 -2.35 0.36 8.73
C GLU A 82 -1.74 1.47 9.61
N GLY A 83 -2.56 2.38 10.16
CA GLY A 83 -2.11 3.43 11.08
C GLY A 83 -1.51 4.66 10.39
N GLU A 84 -1.80 4.89 9.11
CA GLU A 84 -1.30 6.04 8.34
C GLU A 84 -2.22 7.28 8.43
N LEU A 85 -3.18 7.31 9.36
CA LEU A 85 -4.23 8.34 9.45
C LEU A 85 -4.26 9.07 10.80
#